data_AF-A0A1A9VEU2-F1
#
_entry.id   AF-A0A1A9VEU2-F1
#
_cell.length_a   1.000
_cell.length_b   1.000
_cell.length_c   1.000
_cell.angle_alpha   90.00
_cell.angle_beta   90.00
_cell.angle_gamma   90.00
#
_symmetry.space_group_name_H-M   'P 1'
#
loop_
_entity.id
_entity.type
_entity.pdbx_description
1 polymer ?
#
loop_
_entity_poly.entity_id
_entity_poly.type
_entity_poly.pdbx_seq_one_letter_code
_entity_poly.pdbx_strand_id
1 'polypeptide(L)'
;MASKKPCPNAFMMFTMEWKAKYGKQLSISQATTEAGNIWKNMNVQERGPYNERAKAEKLRMRKCREKLTCVGTPISEIQRQKLEQEKEQKQIKRTIEQTVRSSKKNGELEHKVYFFIAVNYFSKTLDGGIYIPAELSICEYSLKQGVIRTFHTFINPGVKMYGHQLEAQQHADTTHGLPLPPNAMGDRNLGNIYNAVLKFLSSNDDYPSLYTSRECIHIVNSVLNFLKSDVGAKNASLNIYSIQYLFYVMKEATCDQGELEKPKTFHITDAYFERDYFEYQIGIACQFHEDKDRGKYCTQSLVTRWGYMFSDYMCKDIAVSLIPGRHVPQKTNLEAIASTGCGDTKSLVSLATTSKSSYENADSKLHYDDHETTVSFPNDTKKCWDDNFPTGARKKIPLLADQDSEAPSSKKDYLGEYYSVLTEDVRPELNPWASRSFRPEPSPPADSNFNKPSNRKTDQDTDAVSLYSFGRGRPLPNINIFNTNSSSSRHGRLS
;
A
#
# COMPACT_ATOMS: atom_id res chain seq x y z
N MET A 1 33.96 7.68 -27.48
CA MET A 1 33.98 8.67 -26.37
C MET A 1 34.71 9.92 -26.85
N ALA A 2 34.16 11.12 -26.69
CA ALA A 2 34.87 12.35 -27.06
C ALA A 2 36.04 12.63 -26.09
N SER A 3 37.21 12.99 -26.63
CA SER A 3 38.38 13.30 -25.81
C SER A 3 38.13 14.51 -24.91
N LYS A 4 38.55 14.42 -23.64
CA LYS A 4 38.38 15.50 -22.66
C LYS A 4 39.18 16.73 -23.11
N LYS A 5 38.54 17.71 -23.74
CA LYS A 5 39.16 19.03 -23.98
C LYS A 5 39.58 19.63 -22.63
N PRO A 6 40.89 19.87 -22.38
CA PRO A 6 41.34 20.41 -21.11
C PRO A 6 40.77 21.82 -20.91
N CYS A 7 40.37 22.16 -19.69
CA CYS A 7 39.96 23.53 -19.40
C CYS A 7 41.19 24.45 -19.52
N PRO A 8 41.14 25.54 -20.31
CA PRO A 8 42.27 26.46 -20.44
C PRO A 8 42.67 27.02 -19.07
N ASN A 9 43.96 26.93 -18.74
CA ASN A 9 44.54 27.66 -17.63
C ASN A 9 44.80 29.12 -18.04
N ALA A 10 44.99 30.03 -17.08
CA ALA A 10 45.27 31.45 -17.35
C ALA A 10 46.44 31.63 -18.32
N PHE A 11 47.52 30.87 -18.10
CA PHE A 11 48.66 30.83 -19.01
C PHE A 11 48.28 30.40 -20.43
N MET A 12 47.46 29.35 -20.60
CA MET A 12 47.02 28.90 -21.93
C MET A 12 46.14 29.94 -22.65
N MET A 13 45.32 30.69 -21.89
CA MET A 13 44.56 31.83 -22.44
C MET A 13 45.50 32.93 -22.96
N PHE A 14 46.57 33.24 -22.20
CA PHE A 14 47.62 34.15 -22.64
C PHE A 14 48.39 33.62 -23.86
N THR A 15 48.84 32.37 -23.86
CA THR A 15 49.54 31.74 -24.98
C THR A 15 48.73 31.82 -26.27
N MET A 16 47.41 31.58 -26.21
CA MET A 16 46.53 31.68 -27.38
C MET A 16 46.37 33.13 -27.87
N GLU A 17 46.24 34.10 -26.96
CA GLU A 17 46.17 35.53 -27.32
C GLU A 17 47.49 36.05 -27.90
N TRP A 18 48.62 35.69 -27.28
CA TRP A 18 49.97 36.02 -27.75
C TRP A 18 50.25 35.38 -29.11
N LYS A 19 49.90 34.10 -29.30
CA LYS A 19 50.01 33.42 -30.59
C LYS A 19 49.17 34.11 -31.66
N ALA A 20 47.95 34.53 -31.35
CA ALA A 20 47.08 35.23 -32.29
C ALA A 20 47.62 36.61 -32.71
N LYS A 21 48.33 37.31 -31.82
CA LYS A 21 48.94 38.62 -32.07
C LYS A 21 50.31 38.54 -32.76
N TYR A 22 51.22 37.72 -32.24
CA TYR A 22 52.65 37.71 -32.63
C TYR A 22 53.11 36.38 -33.26
N GLY A 23 52.45 35.26 -32.93
CA GLY A 23 52.90 33.90 -33.26
C GLY A 23 52.01 33.15 -34.26
N LYS A 24 51.38 33.83 -35.22
CA LYS A 24 50.39 33.20 -36.13
C LYS A 24 50.97 31.97 -36.86
N GLN A 25 52.20 32.08 -37.34
CA GLN A 25 52.92 31.03 -38.08
C GLN A 25 53.48 29.90 -37.20
N LEU A 26 53.61 30.10 -35.88
CA LEU A 26 54.25 29.14 -34.97
C LEU A 26 53.31 27.96 -34.65
N SER A 27 53.86 26.80 -34.33
CA SER A 27 53.07 25.72 -33.71
C SER A 27 52.63 26.09 -32.29
N ILE A 28 51.60 25.41 -31.77
CA ILE A 28 51.12 25.64 -30.40
C ILE A 28 52.20 25.30 -29.37
N SER A 29 53.05 24.30 -29.63
CA SER A 29 54.19 23.93 -28.78
C SER A 29 55.21 25.07 -28.70
N GLN A 30 55.68 25.56 -29.85
CA GLN A 30 56.64 26.68 -29.93
C GLN A 30 56.08 27.96 -29.27
N ALA A 31 54.81 28.29 -29.56
CA ALA A 31 54.15 29.44 -28.94
C ALA A 31 54.04 29.29 -27.40
N THR A 32 53.94 28.07 -26.88
CA THR A 32 53.91 27.82 -25.43
C THR A 32 55.27 28.07 -24.78
N THR A 33 56.38 27.73 -25.46
CA THR A 33 57.74 28.02 -24.97
C THR A 33 58.00 29.53 -24.89
N GLU A 34 57.73 30.27 -25.97
CA GLU A 34 57.95 31.71 -26.02
C GLU A 34 57.03 32.48 -25.06
N ALA A 35 55.73 32.16 -25.07
CA ALA A 35 54.80 32.72 -24.10
C ALA A 35 55.21 32.37 -22.65
N GLY A 36 55.82 31.21 -22.41
CA GLY A 36 56.34 30.81 -21.10
C GLY A 36 57.43 31.72 -20.57
N ASN A 37 58.34 32.17 -21.44
CA ASN A 37 59.41 33.11 -21.08
C ASN A 37 58.83 34.49 -20.74
N ILE A 38 57.90 35.00 -21.54
CA ILE A 38 57.23 36.28 -21.31
C ILE A 38 56.37 36.22 -20.03
N TRP A 39 55.59 35.14 -19.85
CA TRP A 39 54.70 34.96 -18.71
C TRP A 39 55.45 34.94 -17.38
N LYS A 40 56.67 34.34 -17.32
CA LYS A 40 57.52 34.37 -16.12
C LYS A 40 57.83 35.80 -15.65
N ASN A 41 58.08 36.71 -16.60
CA ASN A 41 58.45 38.10 -16.33
C ASN A 41 57.23 39.00 -16.06
N MET A 42 56.01 38.57 -16.40
CA MET A 42 54.79 39.31 -16.09
C MET A 42 54.50 39.39 -14.59
N ASN A 43 54.06 40.57 -14.14
CA ASN A 43 53.64 40.81 -12.76
C ASN A 43 52.21 40.29 -12.48
N VAL A 44 51.77 40.37 -11.22
CA VAL A 44 50.46 39.84 -10.78
C VAL A 44 49.28 40.59 -11.43
N GLN A 45 49.41 41.89 -11.69
CA GLN A 45 48.37 42.71 -12.32
C GLN A 45 48.21 42.33 -13.80
N GLU A 46 49.31 42.18 -14.54
CA GLU A 46 49.31 41.76 -15.95
C GLU A 46 48.72 40.34 -16.15
N ARG A 47 48.96 39.43 -15.19
CA ARG A 47 48.34 38.10 -15.18
C ARG A 47 46.87 38.11 -14.72
N GLY A 48 46.41 39.18 -14.07
CA GLY A 48 45.05 39.34 -13.52
C GLY A 48 43.92 39.04 -14.52
N PRO A 49 43.84 39.75 -15.66
CA PRO A 49 42.80 39.54 -16.68
C PRO A 49 42.76 38.12 -17.26
N TYR A 50 43.89 37.41 -17.29
CA TYR A 50 43.95 36.02 -17.76
C TYR A 50 43.48 35.04 -16.68
N ASN A 51 43.80 35.31 -15.41
CA ASN A 51 43.30 34.55 -14.27
C ASN A 51 41.78 34.68 -14.14
N GLU A 52 41.23 35.88 -14.33
CA GLU A 52 39.78 36.11 -14.34
C GLU A 52 39.09 35.42 -15.52
N ARG A 53 39.60 35.57 -16.75
CA ARG A 53 39.08 34.84 -17.92
C ARG A 53 39.13 33.33 -17.72
N ALA A 54 40.18 32.77 -17.15
CA ALA A 54 40.26 31.34 -16.86
C ALA A 54 39.32 30.89 -15.71
N LYS A 55 39.08 31.73 -14.70
CA LYS A 55 38.05 31.48 -13.67
C LYS A 55 36.64 31.51 -14.28
N ALA A 56 36.35 32.49 -15.12
CA ALA A 56 35.08 32.63 -15.83
C ALA A 56 34.84 31.43 -16.77
N GLU A 57 35.84 30.99 -17.52
CA GLU A 57 35.73 29.81 -18.40
C GLU A 57 35.55 28.51 -17.61
N LYS A 58 36.26 28.34 -16.48
CA LYS A 58 36.02 27.23 -15.55
C LYS A 58 34.60 27.24 -14.99
N LEU A 59 34.05 28.43 -14.68
CA LEU A 59 32.68 28.57 -14.22
C LEU A 59 31.67 28.27 -15.33
N ARG A 60 31.92 28.72 -16.56
CA ARG A 60 31.12 28.42 -17.76
C ARG A 60 31.08 26.91 -18.04
N MET A 61 32.24 26.26 -18.07
CA MET A 61 32.38 24.81 -18.22
C MET A 61 31.71 24.00 -17.10
N ARG A 62 31.67 24.54 -15.87
CA ARG A 62 30.90 23.94 -14.75
C ARG A 62 29.40 24.14 -14.89
N LYS A 63 28.93 25.28 -15.43
CA LYS A 63 27.50 25.54 -15.69
C LYS A 63 26.97 24.71 -16.88
N CYS A 64 27.77 24.51 -17.92
CA CYS A 64 27.39 23.69 -19.08
C CYS A 64 27.50 22.17 -18.84
N ARG A 65 28.02 21.73 -17.69
CA ARG A 65 28.01 20.32 -17.29
C ARG A 65 26.84 20.06 -16.38
N GLU A 66 25.79 19.52 -16.96
CA GLU A 66 24.65 19.00 -16.22
C GLU A 66 25.11 17.96 -15.19
N LYS A 67 24.58 18.06 -13.97
CA LYS A 67 24.84 17.06 -12.93
C LYS A 67 24.00 15.83 -13.23
N LEU A 68 24.64 14.67 -13.30
CA LEU A 68 23.98 13.38 -13.49
C LEU A 68 23.88 12.64 -12.14
N THR A 69 22.90 11.75 -12.03
CA THR A 69 22.84 10.76 -10.95
C THR A 69 23.86 9.64 -11.15
N CYS A 70 23.98 8.75 -10.17
CA CYS A 70 24.76 7.51 -10.29
C CYS A 70 24.29 6.57 -11.42
N VAL A 71 23.04 6.74 -11.89
CA VAL A 71 22.45 5.98 -13.02
C VAL A 71 22.64 6.71 -14.36
N GLY A 72 23.27 7.90 -14.36
CA GLY A 72 23.52 8.69 -15.56
C GLY A 72 22.39 9.63 -15.98
N THR A 73 21.22 9.60 -15.33
CA THR A 73 20.10 10.50 -15.59
C THR A 73 20.41 11.95 -15.15
N PRO A 74 20.07 12.98 -15.94
CA PRO A 74 20.15 14.37 -15.50
C PRO A 74 19.36 14.67 -14.23
N ILE A 75 19.97 15.37 -13.27
CA ILE A 75 19.28 15.82 -12.03
C ILE A 75 18.18 16.83 -12.35
N SER A 76 18.37 17.66 -13.39
CA SER A 76 17.37 18.60 -13.92
C SER A 76 16.09 17.89 -14.37
N GLU A 77 16.22 16.74 -15.03
CA GLU A 77 15.10 15.94 -15.51
C GLU A 77 14.31 15.33 -14.36
N ILE A 78 14.99 14.75 -13.37
CA ILE A 78 14.35 14.20 -12.17
C ILE A 78 13.65 15.32 -11.38
N GLN A 79 14.26 16.50 -11.26
CA GLN A 79 13.63 17.66 -10.63
C GLN A 79 12.40 18.14 -11.41
N ARG A 80 12.44 18.12 -12.75
CA ARG A 80 11.29 18.44 -13.61
C ARG A 80 10.16 17.43 -13.42
N GLN A 81 10.44 16.13 -13.51
CA GLN A 81 9.46 15.05 -13.32
C GLN A 81 8.81 15.13 -11.92
N LYS A 82 9.60 15.34 -10.87
CA LYS A 82 9.07 15.52 -9.51
C LYS A 82 8.18 16.75 -9.40
N LEU A 83 8.59 17.88 -9.99
CA LEU A 83 7.79 19.11 -9.99
C LEU A 83 6.48 18.95 -10.78
N GLU A 84 6.49 18.17 -11.86
CA GLU A 84 5.32 17.84 -12.68
C GLU A 84 4.33 16.96 -11.88
N GLN A 85 4.80 15.87 -11.28
CA GLN A 85 4.00 15.03 -10.37
C GLN A 85 3.43 15.84 -9.19
N GLU A 86 4.22 16.74 -8.59
CA GLU A 86 3.72 17.63 -7.52
C GLU A 86 2.64 18.61 -8.01
N LYS A 87 2.72 19.08 -9.26
CA LYS A 87 1.69 19.94 -9.87
C LYS A 87 0.41 19.17 -10.14
N GLU A 88 0.51 17.98 -10.72
CA GLU A 88 -0.63 17.08 -10.97
C GLU A 88 -1.34 16.73 -9.67
N GLN A 89 -0.60 16.31 -8.63
CA GLN A 89 -1.18 16.04 -7.31
C GLN A 89 -1.87 17.27 -6.70
N LYS A 90 -1.29 18.47 -6.84
CA LYS A 90 -1.92 19.73 -6.39
C LYS A 90 -3.17 20.05 -7.21
N GLN A 91 -3.19 19.76 -8.51
CA GLN A 91 -4.36 19.94 -9.37
C GLN A 91 -5.49 18.97 -9.00
N ILE A 92 -5.18 17.68 -8.81
CA ILE A 92 -6.15 16.68 -8.34
C ILE A 92 -6.80 17.09 -7.02
N LYS A 93 -5.99 17.48 -6.02
CA LYS A 93 -6.50 17.96 -4.72
C LYS A 93 -7.44 19.16 -4.87
N ARG A 94 -7.05 20.16 -5.67
CA ARG A 94 -7.89 21.33 -5.99
C ARG A 94 -9.20 20.94 -6.68
N THR A 95 -9.20 19.96 -7.58
CA THR A 95 -10.43 19.49 -8.25
C THR A 95 -11.41 18.86 -7.27
N ILE A 96 -10.91 18.03 -6.35
CA ILE A 96 -11.72 17.41 -5.28
C ILE A 96 -12.29 18.48 -4.35
N GLU A 97 -11.43 19.39 -3.86
CA GLU A 97 -11.83 20.54 -3.05
C GLU A 97 -12.90 21.40 -3.75
N GLN A 98 -12.72 21.71 -5.03
CA GLN A 98 -13.67 22.52 -5.80
C GLN A 98 -15.02 21.81 -5.97
N THR A 99 -15.01 20.49 -6.19
CA THR A 99 -16.24 19.69 -6.33
C THR A 99 -17.06 19.69 -5.05
N VAL A 100 -16.43 19.49 -3.89
CA VAL A 100 -17.10 19.52 -2.59
C VAL A 100 -17.54 20.95 -2.24
N ARG A 101 -16.67 21.97 -2.43
CA ARG A 101 -16.99 23.38 -2.15
C ARG A 101 -18.14 23.90 -3.01
N SER A 102 -18.17 23.57 -4.31
CA SER A 102 -19.30 23.92 -5.18
C SER A 102 -20.60 23.27 -4.69
N SER A 103 -20.57 21.97 -4.36
CA SER A 103 -21.76 21.24 -3.88
C SER A 103 -22.29 21.83 -2.57
N LYS A 104 -21.40 22.17 -1.62
CA LYS A 104 -21.73 22.88 -0.38
C LYS A 104 -22.34 24.26 -0.64
N LYS A 105 -21.73 25.06 -1.53
CA LYS A 105 -22.23 26.40 -1.88
C LYS A 105 -23.63 26.38 -2.51
N ASN A 106 -23.94 25.32 -3.27
CA ASN A 106 -25.25 25.14 -3.90
C ASN A 106 -26.32 24.57 -2.94
N GLY A 107 -25.97 24.18 -1.70
CA GLY A 107 -26.87 23.43 -0.81
C GLY A 107 -27.06 21.96 -1.20
N GLU A 108 -26.25 21.45 -2.13
CA GLU A 108 -26.36 20.11 -2.72
C GLU A 108 -25.43 19.08 -2.05
N LEU A 109 -24.72 19.44 -0.97
CA LEU A 109 -23.71 18.58 -0.34
C LEU A 109 -24.26 17.20 0.06
N GLU A 110 -25.49 17.14 0.58
CA GLU A 110 -26.11 15.86 0.95
C GLU A 110 -26.52 15.02 -0.27
N HIS A 111 -26.96 15.68 -1.35
CA HIS A 111 -27.47 15.06 -2.57
C HIS A 111 -26.38 14.72 -3.59
N LYS A 112 -25.18 15.29 -3.44
CA LYS A 112 -24.09 15.08 -4.40
C LYS A 112 -23.66 13.63 -4.42
N VAL A 113 -23.70 13.06 -5.63
CA VAL A 113 -23.26 11.69 -5.91
C VAL A 113 -21.74 11.64 -6.14
N TYR A 114 -21.12 10.62 -5.54
CA TYR A 114 -19.73 10.23 -5.68
C TYR A 114 -19.67 8.74 -6.06
N PHE A 115 -18.66 8.34 -6.85
CA PHE A 115 -18.49 6.96 -7.30
C PHE A 115 -17.22 6.37 -6.73
N PHE A 116 -17.33 5.29 -5.97
CA PHE A 116 -16.17 4.62 -5.38
C PHE A 116 -15.84 3.34 -6.16
N ILE A 117 -14.57 3.08 -6.45
CA ILE A 117 -14.12 1.91 -7.23
C ILE A 117 -13.07 1.08 -6.48
N ALA A 118 -13.26 -0.23 -6.47
CA ALA A 118 -12.29 -1.20 -6.00
C ALA A 118 -12.02 -2.26 -7.07
N VAL A 119 -10.78 -2.74 -7.17
CA VAL A 119 -10.37 -3.81 -8.08
C VAL A 119 -9.51 -4.83 -7.35
N ASN A 120 -9.71 -6.11 -7.67
CA ASN A 120 -8.75 -7.18 -7.38
C ASN A 120 -8.04 -7.56 -8.68
N TYR A 121 -6.81 -8.04 -8.55
CA TYR A 121 -5.96 -8.46 -9.66
C TYR A 121 -5.33 -9.81 -9.35
N PHE A 122 -5.06 -10.64 -10.36
CA PHE A 122 -4.38 -11.92 -10.16
C PHE A 122 -2.88 -11.73 -9.97
N SER A 123 -2.24 -10.94 -10.83
CA SER A 123 -0.80 -10.64 -10.76
C SER A 123 -0.47 -9.31 -11.44
N LYS A 124 0.81 -8.94 -11.37
CA LYS A 124 1.40 -7.77 -12.05
C LYS A 124 2.57 -8.22 -12.93
N THR A 125 2.82 -7.53 -14.03
CA THR A 125 3.99 -7.81 -14.87
C THR A 125 5.30 -7.50 -14.15
N LEU A 126 6.41 -8.12 -14.59
CA LEU A 126 7.76 -7.90 -14.02
C LEU A 126 8.14 -6.41 -13.97
N ASP A 127 7.78 -5.64 -15.01
CA ASP A 127 8.02 -4.19 -15.09
C ASP A 127 7.13 -3.35 -14.14
N GLY A 128 6.21 -3.99 -13.42
CA GLY A 128 5.32 -3.37 -12.43
C GLY A 128 4.18 -2.50 -12.99
N GLY A 129 4.15 -2.26 -14.32
CA GLY A 129 3.21 -1.33 -14.96
C GLY A 129 1.81 -1.88 -15.25
N ILE A 130 1.67 -3.19 -15.46
CA ILE A 130 0.40 -3.82 -15.87
C ILE A 130 -0.11 -4.76 -14.78
N TYR A 131 -1.34 -4.53 -14.30
CA TYR A 131 -2.05 -5.37 -13.35
C TYR A 131 -3.15 -6.15 -14.08
N ILE A 132 -3.16 -7.46 -13.89
CA ILE A 132 -4.09 -8.40 -14.53
C ILE A 132 -5.37 -8.47 -13.70
N PRO A 133 -6.53 -7.98 -14.17
CA PRO A 133 -7.76 -7.92 -13.37
C PRO A 133 -8.34 -9.29 -13.01
N ALA A 134 -9.03 -9.35 -11.87
CA ALA A 134 -9.76 -10.52 -11.35
C ALA A 134 -11.20 -10.21 -10.92
N GLU A 135 -11.42 -9.03 -10.32
CA GLU A 135 -12.74 -8.55 -9.88
C GLU A 135 -12.76 -7.02 -9.92
N LEU A 136 -13.92 -6.43 -10.19
CA LEU A 136 -14.13 -4.98 -10.15
C LEU A 136 -15.50 -4.68 -9.55
N SER A 137 -15.55 -3.69 -8.65
CA SER A 137 -16.80 -3.11 -8.17
C SER A 137 -16.78 -1.59 -8.18
N ILE A 138 -17.94 -1.00 -8.46
CA ILE A 138 -18.18 0.44 -8.35
C ILE A 138 -19.47 0.65 -7.57
N CYS A 139 -19.45 1.43 -6.49
CA CYS A 139 -20.69 1.89 -5.85
C CYS A 139 -20.97 3.36 -6.19
N GLU A 140 -22.25 3.68 -6.28
CA GLU A 140 -22.76 5.04 -6.31
C GLU A 140 -23.18 5.43 -4.88
N TYR A 141 -22.66 6.56 -4.38
CA TYR A 141 -22.84 6.99 -2.99
C TYR A 141 -23.26 8.46 -2.92
N SER A 142 -24.18 8.80 -2.00
CA SER A 142 -24.42 10.17 -1.56
C SER A 142 -24.60 10.20 -0.04
N LEU A 143 -24.34 11.34 0.60
CA LEU A 143 -24.58 11.47 2.05
C LEU A 143 -26.07 11.27 2.39
N LYS A 144 -27.00 11.74 1.54
CA LYS A 144 -28.46 11.64 1.77
C LYS A 144 -29.01 10.22 1.67
N GLN A 145 -28.51 9.43 0.71
CA GLN A 145 -29.05 8.10 0.42
C GLN A 145 -28.14 6.94 0.82
N GLY A 146 -26.91 7.21 1.25
CA GLY A 146 -25.89 6.20 1.52
C GLY A 146 -25.41 5.56 0.22
N VAL A 147 -25.08 4.27 0.28
CA VAL A 147 -24.85 3.43 -0.91
C VAL A 147 -26.18 3.28 -1.68
N ILE A 148 -26.24 3.84 -2.89
CA ILE A 148 -27.45 3.91 -3.73
C ILE A 148 -27.60 2.61 -4.55
N ARG A 149 -26.53 2.24 -5.26
CA ARG A 149 -26.43 1.03 -6.07
C ARG A 149 -24.97 0.63 -6.27
N THR A 150 -24.73 -0.64 -6.54
CA THR A 150 -23.37 -1.19 -6.78
C THR A 150 -23.36 -2.00 -8.06
N PHE A 151 -22.36 -1.76 -8.91
CA PHE A 151 -21.95 -2.63 -10.00
C PHE A 151 -20.84 -3.54 -9.49
N HIS A 152 -20.96 -4.85 -9.70
CA HIS A 152 -19.96 -5.86 -9.37
C HIS A 152 -19.77 -6.78 -10.58
N THR A 153 -18.54 -7.19 -10.84
CA THR A 153 -18.24 -8.22 -11.82
C THR A 153 -16.92 -8.93 -11.54
N PHE A 154 -16.87 -10.24 -11.79
CA PHE A 154 -15.62 -10.97 -11.95
C PHE A 154 -15.07 -10.77 -13.36
N ILE A 155 -13.76 -10.91 -13.52
CA ILE A 155 -13.07 -10.66 -14.79
C ILE A 155 -12.20 -11.88 -15.11
N ASN A 156 -12.41 -12.47 -16.29
CA ASN A 156 -11.56 -13.55 -16.80
C ASN A 156 -10.58 -12.97 -17.86
N PRO A 157 -9.33 -12.63 -17.49
CA PRO A 157 -8.34 -12.03 -18.39
C PRO A 157 -7.77 -13.03 -19.43
N GLY A 158 -8.24 -14.28 -19.45
CA GLY A 158 -7.73 -15.32 -20.33
C GLY A 158 -6.40 -15.94 -19.89
N VAL A 159 -5.86 -16.81 -20.74
CA VAL A 159 -4.88 -17.85 -20.37
C VAL A 159 -3.43 -17.35 -20.24
N LYS A 160 -3.13 -16.08 -20.57
CA LYS A 160 -1.76 -15.58 -20.74
C LYS A 160 -1.08 -15.10 -19.44
N MET A 161 -0.89 -16.02 -18.48
CA MET A 161 -0.20 -15.75 -17.19
C MET A 161 1.15 -16.49 -17.07
N TYR A 162 1.90 -16.57 -18.17
CA TYR A 162 3.18 -17.27 -18.21
C TYR A 162 4.22 -16.64 -17.25
N GLY A 163 4.94 -17.48 -16.50
CA GLY A 163 6.00 -17.06 -15.58
C GLY A 163 5.54 -16.55 -14.20
N HIS A 164 4.29 -16.08 -14.06
CA HIS A 164 3.79 -15.43 -12.84
C HIS A 164 2.85 -16.30 -11.99
N GLN A 165 2.69 -17.59 -12.31
CA GLN A 165 1.67 -18.45 -11.71
C GLN A 165 1.82 -18.61 -10.18
N LEU A 166 3.05 -18.71 -9.66
CA LEU A 166 3.29 -18.84 -8.21
C LEU A 166 2.91 -17.55 -7.45
N GLU A 167 3.32 -16.39 -7.96
CA GLU A 167 2.98 -15.08 -7.39
C GLU A 167 1.47 -14.85 -7.41
N ALA A 168 0.82 -15.21 -8.53
CA ALA A 168 -0.62 -15.09 -8.69
C ALA A 168 -1.39 -15.99 -7.70
N GLN A 169 -0.92 -17.23 -7.52
CA GLN A 169 -1.52 -18.18 -6.60
C GLN A 169 -1.37 -17.70 -5.14
N GLN A 170 -0.15 -17.28 -4.75
CA GLN A 170 0.11 -16.71 -3.44
C GLN A 170 -0.73 -15.46 -3.17
N HIS A 171 -0.87 -14.56 -4.15
CA HIS A 171 -1.69 -13.36 -3.99
C HIS A 171 -3.17 -13.71 -3.82
N ALA A 172 -3.72 -14.59 -4.66
CA ALA A 172 -5.10 -15.06 -4.53
C ALA A 172 -5.33 -15.73 -3.17
N ASP A 173 -4.51 -16.70 -2.78
CA ASP A 173 -4.68 -17.47 -1.53
C ASP A 173 -4.57 -16.59 -0.28
N THR A 174 -3.75 -15.54 -0.30
CA THR A 174 -3.61 -14.58 0.81
C THR A 174 -4.67 -13.47 0.81
N THR A 175 -5.40 -13.27 -0.29
CA THR A 175 -6.39 -12.19 -0.41
C THR A 175 -7.77 -12.72 -0.87
N HIS A 176 -8.14 -12.50 -2.13
CA HIS A 176 -9.48 -12.71 -2.68
C HIS A 176 -9.88 -14.19 -2.90
N GLY A 177 -8.92 -15.12 -3.00
CA GLY A 177 -9.21 -16.55 -3.16
C GLY A 177 -9.89 -16.93 -4.48
N LEU A 178 -9.87 -16.05 -5.47
CA LEU A 178 -10.49 -16.30 -6.79
C LEU A 178 -9.68 -17.35 -7.57
N PRO A 179 -10.34 -18.25 -8.31
CA PRO A 179 -9.64 -19.25 -9.12
C PRO A 179 -8.84 -18.57 -10.24
N LEU A 180 -7.60 -19.02 -10.43
CA LEU A 180 -6.72 -18.49 -11.48
C LEU A 180 -7.15 -18.94 -12.88
N PRO A 181 -6.78 -18.19 -13.94
CA PRO A 181 -6.88 -18.67 -15.32
C PRO A 181 -6.18 -20.04 -15.50
N PRO A 182 -6.75 -20.98 -16.28
CA PRO A 182 -7.88 -20.82 -17.21
C PRO A 182 -9.27 -20.82 -16.55
N ASN A 183 -9.36 -21.19 -15.27
CA ASN A 183 -10.62 -21.38 -14.53
C ASN A 183 -11.13 -20.10 -13.83
N ALA A 184 -10.63 -18.93 -14.23
CA ALA A 184 -11.06 -17.65 -13.69
C ALA A 184 -12.55 -17.39 -13.95
N MET A 185 -13.21 -16.81 -12.94
CA MET A 185 -14.62 -16.40 -13.02
C MET A 185 -14.78 -15.13 -13.85
N GLY A 186 -15.99 -14.88 -14.35
CA GLY A 186 -16.33 -13.64 -15.05
C GLY A 186 -16.29 -13.73 -16.58
N ASP A 187 -16.63 -12.62 -17.23
CA ASP A 187 -16.61 -12.50 -18.69
C ASP A 187 -15.17 -12.41 -19.20
N ARG A 188 -14.95 -12.96 -20.39
CA ARG A 188 -13.70 -12.89 -21.17
C ARG A 188 -13.69 -11.71 -22.15
N ASN A 189 -14.86 -11.13 -22.46
CA ASN A 189 -14.97 -9.93 -23.27
C ASN A 189 -14.76 -8.69 -22.40
N LEU A 190 -13.52 -8.22 -22.39
CA LEU A 190 -13.07 -7.13 -21.51
C LEU A 190 -13.64 -5.78 -21.99
N GLY A 191 -13.83 -5.62 -23.30
CA GLY A 191 -14.48 -4.45 -23.89
C GLY A 191 -15.94 -4.31 -23.45
N ASN A 192 -16.69 -5.41 -23.34
CA ASN A 192 -18.04 -5.42 -22.78
C ASN A 192 -18.05 -5.02 -21.30
N ILE A 193 -17.12 -5.53 -20.49
CA ILE A 193 -16.97 -5.14 -19.08
C ILE A 193 -16.69 -3.64 -18.98
N TYR A 194 -15.77 -3.10 -19.79
CA TYR A 194 -15.46 -1.66 -19.82
C TYR A 194 -16.69 -0.83 -20.22
N ASN A 195 -17.40 -1.25 -21.27
CA ASN A 195 -18.62 -0.58 -21.72
C ASN A 195 -19.76 -0.66 -20.69
N ALA A 196 -19.84 -1.73 -19.89
CA ALA A 196 -20.78 -1.86 -18.78
C ALA A 196 -20.43 -0.92 -17.61
N VAL A 197 -19.14 -0.76 -17.29
CA VAL A 197 -18.65 0.27 -16.36
C VAL A 197 -19.05 1.66 -16.83
N LEU A 198 -18.78 2.02 -18.09
CA LEU A 198 -19.21 3.31 -18.64
C LEU A 198 -20.73 3.50 -18.59
N LYS A 199 -21.52 2.47 -18.91
CA LYS A 199 -22.99 2.49 -18.81
C LYS A 199 -23.48 2.65 -17.36
N PHE A 200 -22.75 2.16 -16.37
CA PHE A 200 -23.09 2.37 -14.96
C PHE A 200 -22.85 3.81 -14.53
N LEU A 201 -21.76 4.43 -15.01
CA LEU A 201 -21.36 5.80 -14.68
C LEU A 201 -22.15 6.88 -15.43
N SER A 202 -22.55 6.63 -16.68
CA SER A 202 -23.21 7.61 -17.54
C SER A 202 -24.72 7.67 -17.40
N SER A 203 -25.23 8.89 -17.41
CA SER A 203 -26.43 9.26 -18.17
C SER A 203 -26.14 10.18 -19.36
N ASN A 204 -24.92 10.75 -19.45
CA ASN A 204 -24.45 11.69 -20.48
C ASN A 204 -22.97 11.40 -20.86
N ASP A 205 -22.41 12.19 -21.78
CA ASP A 205 -21.05 12.02 -22.36
C ASP A 205 -19.87 12.42 -21.44
N ASP A 206 -20.12 13.15 -20.34
CA ASP A 206 -19.08 13.47 -19.34
C ASP A 206 -19.14 12.49 -18.17
N TYR A 207 -17.99 11.90 -17.81
CA TYR A 207 -17.91 10.81 -16.82
C TYR A 207 -17.53 11.33 -15.44
N PRO A 208 -18.24 10.92 -14.37
CA PRO A 208 -17.90 11.31 -13.01
C PRO A 208 -16.52 10.81 -12.58
N SER A 209 -15.87 11.55 -11.69
CA SER A 209 -14.61 11.11 -11.07
C SER A 209 -14.84 9.90 -10.16
N LEU A 210 -13.96 8.92 -10.28
CA LEU A 210 -13.93 7.71 -9.46
C LEU A 210 -12.96 7.90 -8.30
N TYR A 211 -13.31 7.35 -7.13
CA TYR A 211 -12.49 7.43 -5.92
C TYR A 211 -12.08 6.04 -5.44
N THR A 212 -10.81 5.87 -5.11
CA THR A 212 -10.24 4.61 -4.61
C THR A 212 -9.14 4.88 -3.59
N SER A 213 -8.66 3.84 -2.89
CA SER A 213 -7.54 4.00 -1.96
C SER A 213 -6.31 4.58 -2.65
N ARG A 214 -5.60 5.51 -1.99
CA ARG A 214 -4.36 6.15 -2.48
C ARG A 214 -3.36 5.16 -3.07
N GLU A 215 -3.21 4.01 -2.42
CA GLU A 215 -2.29 2.92 -2.82
C GLU A 215 -2.81 2.07 -3.99
N CYS A 216 -4.10 2.15 -4.31
CA CYS A 216 -4.73 1.41 -5.40
C CYS A 216 -4.92 2.26 -6.66
N ILE A 217 -4.61 3.56 -6.65
CA ILE A 217 -4.85 4.46 -7.80
C ILE A 217 -4.15 3.94 -9.07
N HIS A 218 -2.88 3.53 -9.00
CA HIS A 218 -2.17 3.00 -10.17
C HIS A 218 -2.70 1.63 -10.59
N ILE A 219 -3.17 0.80 -9.65
CA ILE A 219 -3.77 -0.51 -9.92
C ILE A 219 -5.09 -0.33 -10.69
N VAL A 220 -5.98 0.55 -10.21
CA VAL A 220 -7.26 0.87 -10.86
C VAL A 220 -7.04 1.48 -12.25
N ASN A 221 -6.10 2.43 -12.39
CA ASN A 221 -5.73 2.95 -13.71
C ASN A 221 -5.24 1.84 -14.65
N SER A 222 -4.38 0.95 -14.16
CA SER A 222 -3.83 -0.17 -14.94
C SER A 222 -4.93 -1.14 -15.38
N VAL A 223 -5.84 -1.52 -14.47
CA VAL A 223 -6.99 -2.39 -14.76
C VAL A 223 -7.96 -1.74 -15.75
N LEU A 224 -8.32 -0.46 -15.57
CA LEU A 224 -9.22 0.22 -16.51
C LEU A 224 -8.60 0.35 -17.90
N ASN A 225 -7.28 0.60 -17.99
CA ASN A 225 -6.56 0.61 -19.26
C ASN A 225 -6.45 -0.79 -19.89
N PHE A 226 -6.29 -1.85 -19.07
CA PHE A 226 -6.30 -3.24 -19.53
C PHE A 226 -7.65 -3.60 -20.16
N LEU A 227 -8.76 -3.29 -19.50
CA LEU A 227 -10.11 -3.49 -20.02
C LEU A 227 -10.38 -2.66 -21.29
N LYS A 228 -9.92 -1.41 -21.31
CA LYS A 228 -10.02 -0.50 -22.47
C LYS A 228 -9.20 -0.94 -23.69
N SER A 229 -8.20 -1.81 -23.51
CA SER A 229 -7.34 -2.28 -24.61
C SER A 229 -8.00 -3.31 -25.53
N ASP A 230 -9.15 -3.86 -25.14
CA ASP A 230 -9.88 -4.90 -25.88
C ASP A 230 -10.77 -4.35 -26.99
N VAL A 231 -11.05 -5.18 -27.99
CA VAL A 231 -11.77 -4.80 -29.20
C VAL A 231 -13.23 -4.47 -28.86
N GLY A 232 -13.67 -3.26 -29.24
CA GLY A 232 -15.04 -2.79 -28.98
C GLY A 232 -15.19 -1.98 -27.69
N ALA A 233 -14.13 -1.80 -26.88
CA ALA A 233 -14.13 -0.82 -25.80
C ALA A 233 -14.28 0.61 -26.37
N LYS A 234 -15.20 1.40 -25.80
CA LYS A 234 -15.32 2.83 -26.15
C LYS A 234 -14.07 3.61 -25.71
N ASN A 235 -13.68 4.64 -26.47
CA ASN A 235 -12.61 5.53 -26.04
C ASN A 235 -13.14 6.60 -25.06
N ALA A 236 -13.14 6.28 -23.76
CA ALA A 236 -13.45 7.23 -22.69
C ALA A 236 -12.22 7.48 -21.81
N SER A 237 -12.19 8.64 -21.14
CA SER A 237 -11.17 9.00 -20.14
C SER A 237 -11.83 9.08 -18.77
N LEU A 238 -11.37 8.27 -17.83
CA LEU A 238 -11.89 8.21 -16.47
C LEU A 238 -10.87 8.82 -15.51
N ASN A 239 -11.31 9.73 -14.65
CA ASN A 239 -10.47 10.35 -13.64
C ASN A 239 -10.52 9.53 -12.34
N ILE A 240 -9.38 9.06 -11.83
CA ILE A 240 -9.30 8.26 -10.61
C ILE A 240 -8.52 9.01 -9.53
N TYR A 241 -9.17 9.25 -8.40
CA TYR A 241 -8.70 10.11 -7.30
C TYR A 241 -8.66 9.36 -5.95
N SER A 242 -7.98 9.94 -4.95
CA SER A 242 -7.87 9.35 -3.60
C SER A 242 -9.17 9.54 -2.82
N ILE A 243 -9.77 8.42 -2.40
CA ILE A 243 -10.96 8.40 -1.54
C ILE A 243 -10.65 8.96 -0.14
N GLN A 244 -9.45 8.75 0.39
CA GLN A 244 -9.04 9.33 1.67
C GLN A 244 -9.01 10.86 1.63
N TYR A 245 -8.54 11.46 0.53
CA TYR A 245 -8.56 12.92 0.40
C TYR A 245 -9.98 13.46 0.20
N LEU A 246 -10.85 12.73 -0.52
CA LEU A 246 -12.28 13.06 -0.57
C LEU A 246 -12.92 13.00 0.82
N PHE A 247 -12.63 11.94 1.60
CA PHE A 247 -13.13 11.73 2.95
C PHE A 247 -12.76 12.89 3.89
N TYR A 248 -11.49 13.31 3.86
CA TYR A 248 -11.02 14.51 4.57
C TYR A 248 -11.79 15.78 4.18
N VAL A 249 -11.85 16.09 2.87
CA VAL A 249 -12.50 17.33 2.36
C VAL A 249 -14.01 17.32 2.63
N MET A 250 -14.68 16.18 2.51
CA MET A 250 -16.10 16.06 2.84
C MET A 250 -16.34 16.22 4.34
N LYS A 251 -15.50 15.65 5.22
CA LYS A 251 -15.61 15.89 6.67
C LYS A 251 -15.42 17.35 7.05
N GLU A 252 -14.45 18.05 6.44
CA GLU A 252 -14.33 19.51 6.66
C GLU A 252 -15.60 20.27 6.25
N ALA A 253 -16.24 19.85 5.14
CA ALA A 253 -17.45 20.48 4.63
C ALA A 253 -18.70 20.17 5.48
N THR A 254 -18.82 18.97 6.06
CA THR A 254 -19.92 18.61 6.96
C THR A 254 -19.73 19.21 8.36
N CYS A 255 -18.50 19.22 8.91
CA CYS A 255 -18.20 19.97 10.13
C CYS A 255 -18.54 21.46 9.99
N ASP A 256 -18.17 22.10 8.88
CA ASP A 256 -18.57 23.50 8.63
C ASP A 256 -20.09 23.70 8.60
N GLN A 257 -20.84 22.77 8.02
CA GLN A 257 -22.29 22.89 7.85
C GLN A 257 -23.06 22.57 9.13
N GLY A 258 -22.49 21.73 10.00
CA GLY A 258 -23.00 21.40 11.34
C GLY A 258 -22.44 22.26 12.47
N GLU A 259 -21.64 23.30 12.16
CA GLU A 259 -20.97 24.18 13.13
C GLU A 259 -20.05 23.44 14.14
N LEU A 260 -19.41 22.35 13.69
CA LEU A 260 -18.52 21.48 14.51
C LEU A 260 -17.03 21.80 14.32
N GLU A 261 -16.20 21.41 15.29
CA GLU A 261 -14.74 21.49 15.16
C GLU A 261 -14.26 20.61 13.99
N LYS A 262 -13.39 21.16 13.14
CA LYS A 262 -12.80 20.45 12.00
C LYS A 262 -11.68 19.50 12.44
N PRO A 263 -11.42 18.41 11.69
CA PRO A 263 -10.20 17.63 11.86
C PRO A 263 -8.95 18.52 11.69
N LYS A 264 -8.10 18.58 12.74
CA LYS A 264 -6.90 19.44 12.76
C LYS A 264 -5.88 19.08 11.67
N THR A 265 -5.86 17.84 11.23
CA THR A 265 -5.02 17.35 10.13
C THR A 265 -5.73 16.21 9.38
N PHE A 266 -5.37 16.01 8.11
CA PHE A 266 -5.85 14.88 7.32
C PHE A 266 -5.40 13.51 7.87
N HIS A 267 -4.37 13.46 8.72
CA HIS A 267 -3.93 12.22 9.37
C HIS A 267 -4.99 11.64 10.31
N ILE A 268 -5.83 12.49 10.93
CA ILE A 268 -6.94 12.04 11.78
C ILE A 268 -7.98 11.29 10.93
N THR A 269 -8.27 11.80 9.74
CA THR A 269 -9.25 11.21 8.82
C THR A 269 -8.70 10.00 8.08
N ASP A 270 -7.41 10.01 7.69
CA ASP A 270 -6.71 8.83 7.15
C ASP A 270 -6.75 7.69 8.20
N ALA A 271 -6.38 7.95 9.45
CA ALA A 271 -6.39 6.93 10.53
C ALA A 271 -7.78 6.39 10.90
N TYR A 272 -8.84 7.22 10.83
CA TYR A 272 -10.22 6.73 11.00
C TYR A 272 -10.61 5.80 9.84
N PHE A 273 -10.25 6.16 8.60
CA PHE A 273 -10.58 5.38 7.40
C PHE A 273 -9.79 4.06 7.31
N GLU A 274 -8.51 4.08 7.72
CA GLU A 274 -7.65 2.89 7.78
C GLU A 274 -8.09 1.87 8.85
N ARG A 275 -8.90 2.29 9.84
CA ARG A 275 -9.42 1.38 10.88
C ARG A 275 -10.48 0.39 10.37
N ASP A 276 -11.14 0.69 9.25
CA ASP A 276 -12.21 -0.12 8.62
C ASP A 276 -13.10 -0.86 9.63
N TYR A 277 -13.85 -0.11 10.46
CA TYR A 277 -14.73 -0.66 11.49
C TYR A 277 -15.73 -1.71 10.97
N PHE A 278 -16.06 -1.62 9.68
CA PHE A 278 -17.00 -2.51 9.01
C PHE A 278 -16.30 -3.71 8.35
N GLU A 279 -15.00 -3.94 8.62
CA GLU A 279 -14.18 -4.97 7.98
C GLU A 279 -14.85 -6.36 7.99
N TYR A 280 -15.41 -6.73 9.13
CA TYR A 280 -16.05 -8.03 9.41
C TYR A 280 -17.56 -8.04 9.14
N GLN A 281 -18.10 -7.06 8.40
CA GLN A 281 -19.52 -7.01 8.10
C GLN A 281 -19.89 -8.10 7.09
N ILE A 282 -20.77 -9.00 7.52
CA ILE A 282 -21.33 -10.12 6.72
C ILE A 282 -22.52 -9.63 5.88
N GLY A 283 -22.71 -10.20 4.68
CA GLY A 283 -23.86 -9.93 3.81
C GLY A 283 -23.73 -8.65 2.98
N ILE A 284 -22.50 -8.23 2.67
CA ILE A 284 -22.20 -7.08 1.79
C ILE A 284 -21.17 -7.42 0.70
N ALA A 285 -20.50 -8.57 0.78
CA ALA A 285 -19.68 -9.08 -0.30
C ALA A 285 -20.56 -9.75 -1.38
N CYS A 286 -19.96 -10.09 -2.53
CA CYS A 286 -20.63 -10.94 -3.50
C CYS A 286 -20.69 -12.40 -3.00
N GLN A 287 -21.68 -13.17 -3.48
CA GLN A 287 -21.96 -14.53 -3.01
C GLN A 287 -20.71 -15.42 -2.86
N PHE A 288 -19.84 -15.48 -3.86
CA PHE A 288 -18.61 -16.28 -3.81
C PHE A 288 -17.70 -15.96 -2.62
N HIS A 289 -17.55 -14.67 -2.27
CA HIS A 289 -16.68 -14.23 -1.18
C HIS A 289 -17.34 -14.39 0.19
N GLU A 290 -18.68 -14.41 0.28
CA GLU A 290 -19.40 -14.85 1.49
C GLU A 290 -19.22 -16.37 1.67
N ASP A 291 -19.46 -17.18 0.61
CA ASP A 291 -19.31 -18.65 0.63
C ASP A 291 -17.88 -19.14 0.95
N LYS A 292 -16.88 -18.30 0.68
CA LYS A 292 -15.45 -18.59 0.92
C LYS A 292 -14.88 -17.96 2.18
N ASP A 293 -15.67 -17.23 2.95
CA ASP A 293 -15.22 -16.43 4.10
C ASP A 293 -14.03 -15.51 3.73
N ARG A 294 -14.16 -14.83 2.58
CA ARG A 294 -13.19 -13.85 2.04
C ARG A 294 -13.83 -12.49 1.79
N GLY A 295 -14.92 -12.18 2.49
CA GLY A 295 -15.66 -10.93 2.38
C GLY A 295 -14.80 -9.67 2.56
N LYS A 296 -13.77 -9.72 3.42
CA LYS A 296 -12.76 -8.65 3.61
C LYS A 296 -12.07 -8.21 2.30
N TYR A 297 -11.80 -9.14 1.38
CA TYR A 297 -11.07 -8.85 0.15
C TYR A 297 -11.97 -8.62 -1.06
N CYS A 298 -13.27 -8.87 -0.95
CA CYS A 298 -14.22 -8.62 -2.02
C CYS A 298 -14.31 -7.12 -2.35
N THR A 299 -14.20 -6.77 -3.63
CA THR A 299 -14.36 -5.39 -4.11
C THR A 299 -15.74 -4.82 -3.79
N GLN A 300 -16.81 -5.63 -3.81
CA GLN A 300 -18.17 -5.19 -3.46
C GLN A 300 -18.26 -4.80 -1.99
N SER A 301 -17.64 -5.59 -1.11
CA SER A 301 -17.53 -5.30 0.32
C SER A 301 -16.67 -4.06 0.58
N LEU A 302 -15.53 -3.90 -0.11
CA LEU A 302 -14.67 -2.71 -0.03
C LEU A 302 -15.47 -1.42 -0.29
N VAL A 303 -16.13 -1.31 -1.46
CA VAL A 303 -16.86 -0.08 -1.81
C VAL A 303 -18.05 0.18 -0.88
N THR A 304 -18.72 -0.88 -0.40
CA THR A 304 -19.85 -0.76 0.55
C THR A 304 -19.38 -0.28 1.93
N ARG A 305 -18.29 -0.85 2.47
CA ARG A 305 -17.69 -0.42 3.75
C ARG A 305 -17.21 1.03 3.68
N TRP A 306 -16.63 1.46 2.56
CA TRP A 306 -16.29 2.87 2.36
C TRP A 306 -17.54 3.77 2.46
N GLY A 307 -18.65 3.39 1.82
CA GLY A 307 -19.94 4.10 1.98
C GLY A 307 -20.41 4.18 3.44
N TYR A 308 -20.31 3.09 4.20
CA TYR A 308 -20.65 3.07 5.63
C TYR A 308 -19.71 3.94 6.48
N MET A 309 -18.40 3.97 6.19
CA MET A 309 -17.45 4.85 6.88
C MET A 309 -17.70 6.34 6.60
N PHE A 310 -18.03 6.72 5.36
CA PHE A 310 -18.47 8.08 5.05
C PHE A 310 -19.76 8.43 5.82
N SER A 311 -20.68 7.47 5.95
CA SER A 311 -21.96 7.68 6.64
C SER A 311 -21.81 7.86 8.15
N ASP A 312 -21.13 6.94 8.84
CA ASP A 312 -20.95 7.02 10.32
C ASP A 312 -20.20 8.30 10.72
N TYR A 313 -19.21 8.72 9.94
CA TYR A 313 -18.37 9.85 10.28
C TYR A 313 -18.96 11.22 9.91
N MET A 314 -19.92 11.31 8.99
CA MET A 314 -20.39 12.61 8.45
C MET A 314 -21.90 12.83 8.52
N CYS A 315 -22.76 11.80 8.45
CA CYS A 315 -24.21 12.01 8.38
C CYS A 315 -24.77 12.68 9.65
N LYS A 316 -24.20 12.37 10.81
CA LYS A 316 -24.57 12.96 12.11
C LYS A 316 -24.28 14.47 12.16
N ASP A 317 -23.20 14.94 11.52
CA ASP A 317 -22.80 16.36 11.50
C ASP A 317 -23.90 17.25 10.90
N ILE A 318 -24.59 16.75 9.88
CA ILE A 318 -25.58 17.49 9.08
C ILE A 318 -27.00 16.91 9.22
N ALA A 319 -27.26 16.21 10.33
CA ALA A 319 -28.57 15.63 10.69
C ALA A 319 -29.22 14.74 9.61
N VAL A 320 -28.43 14.01 8.83
CA VAL A 320 -28.96 13.04 7.86
C VAL A 320 -29.31 11.72 8.57
N SER A 321 -30.57 11.31 8.41
CA SER A 321 -31.08 10.03 8.92
C SER A 321 -30.38 8.83 8.27
N LEU A 322 -29.86 7.93 9.10
CA LEU A 322 -29.20 6.70 8.65
C LEU A 322 -30.22 5.67 8.16
N ILE A 323 -30.04 5.14 6.95
CA ILE A 323 -30.86 4.09 6.35
C ILE A 323 -30.12 2.74 6.45
N PRO A 324 -30.71 1.70 7.07
CA PRO A 324 -30.09 0.37 7.13
C PRO A 324 -29.90 -0.21 5.73
N GLY A 325 -28.79 -0.90 5.52
CA GLY A 325 -28.35 -1.43 4.23
C GLY A 325 -27.69 -0.41 3.30
N ARG A 326 -27.81 0.90 3.57
CA ARG A 326 -27.24 1.97 2.71
C ARG A 326 -26.21 2.85 3.42
N HIS A 327 -26.53 3.33 4.61
CA HIS A 327 -25.63 4.14 5.46
C HIS A 327 -24.93 3.30 6.52
N VAL A 328 -25.62 2.29 7.02
CA VAL A 328 -25.14 1.35 8.05
C VAL A 328 -25.55 -0.07 7.66
N PRO A 329 -24.92 -1.12 8.21
CA PRO A 329 -25.34 -2.50 7.97
C PRO A 329 -26.84 -2.74 8.18
N GLN A 330 -27.41 -3.67 7.39
CA GLN A 330 -28.86 -3.97 7.41
C GLN A 330 -29.41 -4.35 8.80
N LYS A 331 -28.57 -4.95 9.66
CA LYS A 331 -28.94 -5.43 11.00
C LYS A 331 -28.67 -4.41 12.12
N THR A 332 -28.28 -3.18 11.80
CA THR A 332 -27.97 -2.15 12.80
C THR A 332 -29.23 -1.68 13.53
N ASN A 333 -29.24 -1.79 14.86
CA ASN A 333 -30.30 -1.21 15.68
C ASN A 333 -30.13 0.32 15.74
N LEU A 334 -31.00 1.05 15.05
CA LEU A 334 -30.98 2.52 15.00
C LEU A 334 -31.49 3.18 16.30
N GLU A 335 -32.38 2.53 17.04
CA GLU A 335 -32.95 3.06 18.29
C GLU A 335 -31.89 3.19 19.38
N ALA A 336 -30.98 2.21 19.45
CA ALA A 336 -29.79 2.25 20.30
C ALA A 336 -28.81 3.38 19.92
N ILE A 337 -28.76 3.79 18.64
CA ILE A 337 -27.90 4.89 18.18
C ILE A 337 -28.56 6.26 18.44
N ALA A 338 -29.88 6.37 18.26
CA ALA A 338 -30.65 7.59 18.46
C ALA A 338 -30.79 7.98 19.95
N SER A 339 -30.75 7.01 20.86
CA SER A 339 -30.91 7.23 22.31
C SER A 339 -29.68 7.88 22.98
N THR A 340 -28.52 7.93 22.31
CA THR A 340 -27.29 8.50 22.86
C THR A 340 -27.21 10.01 22.60
N GLY A 341 -28.10 10.76 23.27
CA GLY A 341 -28.05 12.22 23.29
C GLY A 341 -26.84 12.73 24.10
N CYS A 342 -26.04 13.59 23.47
CA CYS A 342 -24.97 14.40 24.08
C CYS A 342 -23.75 13.64 24.66
N GLY A 343 -22.65 13.67 23.91
CA GLY A 343 -21.31 13.81 24.51
C GLY A 343 -20.54 12.56 24.90
N ASP A 344 -20.23 11.66 23.95
CA ASP A 344 -19.09 10.74 24.13
C ASP A 344 -18.40 10.42 22.80
N THR A 345 -17.07 10.56 22.75
CA THR A 345 -16.25 10.48 21.52
C THR A 345 -15.83 9.06 21.14
N LYS A 346 -16.63 8.05 21.52
CA LYS A 346 -16.36 6.63 21.29
C LYS A 346 -17.45 6.04 20.41
N SER A 347 -17.08 5.58 19.21
CA SER A 347 -17.99 4.83 18.33
C SER A 347 -18.39 3.51 19.01
N LEU A 348 -19.69 3.34 19.27
CA LEU A 348 -20.26 2.21 20.02
C LEU A 348 -20.72 1.04 19.13
N VAL A 349 -20.23 0.94 17.88
CA VAL A 349 -20.57 -0.15 16.95
C VAL A 349 -19.79 -1.42 17.32
N SER A 350 -20.14 -2.03 18.45
CA SER A 350 -19.59 -3.33 18.91
C SER A 350 -20.53 -4.16 19.79
N LEU A 351 -21.70 -3.65 20.21
CA LEU A 351 -22.58 -4.37 21.17
C LEU A 351 -23.62 -5.32 20.53
N ALA A 352 -23.68 -5.45 19.21
CA ALA A 352 -24.80 -6.10 18.51
C ALA A 352 -24.48 -7.45 17.83
N THR A 353 -23.43 -8.19 18.27
CA THR A 353 -23.20 -9.58 17.82
C THR A 353 -22.60 -10.46 18.92
N THR A 354 -23.42 -10.93 19.86
CA THR A 354 -23.07 -12.06 20.76
C THR A 354 -24.21 -13.08 20.82
N SER A 355 -24.25 -13.97 19.83
CA SER A 355 -25.03 -15.20 19.91
C SER A 355 -24.38 -16.19 20.88
N LYS A 356 -25.17 -16.74 21.80
CA LYS A 356 -24.69 -17.69 22.83
C LYS A 356 -24.16 -18.99 22.19
N SER A 357 -22.91 -19.34 22.48
CA SER A 357 -22.46 -20.73 22.51
C SER A 357 -21.61 -20.96 23.77
N SER A 358 -21.99 -21.98 24.53
CA SER A 358 -21.39 -22.34 25.81
C SER A 358 -20.32 -23.41 25.63
N TYR A 359 -19.06 -23.09 25.88
CA TYR A 359 -18.01 -24.08 26.16
C TYR A 359 -17.07 -23.54 27.25
N GLU A 360 -16.62 -24.43 28.13
CA GLU A 360 -15.97 -24.07 29.38
C GLU A 360 -14.44 -23.94 29.25
N ASN A 361 -13.91 -22.98 30.01
CA ASN A 361 -12.56 -22.85 30.59
C ASN A 361 -11.40 -23.73 30.09
N ALA A 362 -10.32 -23.06 29.68
CA ALA A 362 -8.96 -23.44 30.07
C ALA A 362 -8.14 -22.18 30.41
N ASP A 363 -7.36 -22.25 31.48
CA ASP A 363 -6.64 -21.13 32.12
C ASP A 363 -5.47 -20.58 31.28
N SER A 364 -5.21 -19.27 31.41
CA SER A 364 -3.86 -18.66 31.46
C SER A 364 -3.91 -17.15 31.73
N LYS A 365 -3.82 -16.76 33.01
CA LYS A 365 -3.60 -15.36 33.41
C LYS A 365 -2.12 -14.98 33.28
N LEU A 366 -1.83 -13.86 32.62
CA LEU A 366 -0.70 -12.99 33.00
C LEU A 366 -1.16 -11.53 32.95
N HIS A 367 -1.10 -10.86 34.10
CA HIS A 367 -1.31 -9.42 34.24
C HIS A 367 -0.09 -8.67 33.67
N TYR A 368 -0.35 -7.59 32.96
CA TYR A 368 0.55 -6.44 32.91
C TYR A 368 0.06 -5.44 33.95
N ASP A 369 0.91 -5.10 34.92
CA ASP A 369 0.73 -3.91 35.75
C ASP A 369 1.72 -2.83 35.31
N ASP A 370 1.23 -1.59 35.30
CA ASP A 370 1.89 -0.41 34.76
C ASP A 370 2.48 0.40 35.92
N HIS A 371 3.76 0.75 35.85
CA HIS A 371 4.40 1.58 36.86
C HIS A 371 5.37 2.60 36.25
N GLU A 372 4.97 3.86 36.34
CA GLU A 372 5.77 5.03 36.03
C GLU A 372 7.10 5.02 36.79
N THR A 373 8.19 5.41 36.13
CA THR A 373 9.49 5.63 36.78
C THR A 373 10.03 7.03 36.49
N THR A 374 9.82 7.93 37.45
CA THR A 374 10.42 9.28 37.47
C THR A 374 11.90 9.19 37.83
N VAL A 375 12.76 9.92 37.12
CA VAL A 375 14.22 9.84 37.29
C VAL A 375 14.74 10.93 38.25
N SER A 376 15.46 10.53 39.29
CA SER A 376 16.30 11.41 40.11
C SER A 376 17.47 10.63 40.72
N PHE A 377 18.69 11.17 40.63
CA PHE A 377 19.93 10.62 41.18
C PHE A 377 20.37 11.44 42.43
N PRO A 378 21.53 11.16 43.08
CA PRO A 378 21.73 10.07 44.04
C PRO A 378 22.31 10.60 45.38
N ASN A 379 22.53 9.73 46.38
CA ASN A 379 23.66 9.86 47.33
C ASN A 379 23.85 8.60 48.19
N ASP A 380 25.12 8.26 48.47
CA ASP A 380 25.57 7.19 49.37
C ASP A 380 25.22 7.52 50.85
N THR A 381 25.22 6.62 51.85
CA THR A 381 26.23 5.61 52.18
C THR A 381 25.79 4.64 53.31
N LYS A 382 26.38 3.43 53.34
CA LYS A 382 26.69 2.54 54.52
C LYS A 382 25.59 1.79 55.32
N LYS A 383 25.71 0.44 55.27
CA LYS A 383 25.66 -0.61 56.35
C LYS A 383 24.39 -0.70 57.24
N CYS A 384 23.97 -1.85 57.77
CA CYS A 384 24.62 -3.16 57.97
C CYS A 384 23.62 -4.33 57.78
N TRP A 385 24.12 -5.57 57.74
CA TRP A 385 23.34 -6.82 57.71
C TRP A 385 22.95 -7.26 59.12
N ASP A 386 21.83 -7.99 59.25
CA ASP A 386 21.65 -9.04 60.26
C ASP A 386 20.70 -10.13 59.74
N ASP A 387 21.09 -11.38 59.88
CA ASP A 387 20.33 -12.57 59.49
C ASP A 387 19.31 -12.96 60.58
N ASN A 388 18.11 -13.40 60.19
CA ASN A 388 17.31 -14.33 61.00
C ASN A 388 16.22 -15.03 60.18
N PHE A 389 16.35 -16.35 60.00
CA PHE A 389 15.38 -17.23 59.37
C PHE A 389 14.95 -18.31 60.38
N PRO A 390 13.65 -18.53 60.59
CA PRO A 390 13.18 -19.82 61.11
C PRO A 390 12.16 -20.51 60.21
N THR A 391 12.37 -21.81 60.04
CA THR A 391 11.49 -22.80 59.40
C THR A 391 10.33 -23.22 60.31
N GLY A 392 9.22 -23.75 59.76
CA GLY A 392 8.33 -24.60 60.57
C GLY A 392 6.87 -24.82 60.14
N ALA A 393 6.62 -25.93 59.45
CA ALA A 393 5.47 -26.85 59.60
C ALA A 393 3.99 -26.36 59.51
N ARG A 394 3.21 -27.03 58.65
CA ARG A 394 1.75 -26.93 58.50
C ARG A 394 1.06 -28.15 59.12
N LYS A 395 0.10 -27.98 60.04
CA LYS A 395 -0.72 -29.08 60.62
C LYS A 395 -1.98 -29.38 59.76
N LYS A 396 -2.62 -30.53 60.05
CA LYS A 396 -3.60 -31.26 59.20
C LYS A 396 -4.92 -31.55 59.95
N ILE A 397 -6.07 -31.44 59.24
CA ILE A 397 -7.29 -32.32 59.33
C ILE A 397 -8.11 -32.15 60.66
N PRO A 398 -9.47 -32.33 60.77
CA PRO A 398 -10.37 -33.27 60.06
C PRO A 398 -11.75 -32.78 59.52
N LEU A 399 -12.43 -33.78 58.92
CA LEU A 399 -13.71 -33.87 58.18
C LEU A 399 -14.99 -33.91 59.05
N LEU A 400 -16.17 -33.89 58.38
CA LEU A 400 -17.43 -34.69 58.53
C LEU A 400 -18.63 -33.89 57.91
N ALA A 401 -19.77 -34.42 57.46
CA ALA A 401 -20.17 -35.69 56.79
C ALA A 401 -21.64 -35.57 56.25
N ASP A 402 -21.99 -36.44 55.30
CA ASP A 402 -23.27 -36.84 54.65
C ASP A 402 -24.65 -36.41 55.20
N GLN A 403 -25.67 -36.26 54.31
CA GLN A 403 -26.77 -37.25 54.13
C GLN A 403 -27.78 -36.93 53.00
N ASP A 404 -28.58 -37.95 52.62
CA ASP A 404 -29.37 -38.14 51.38
C ASP A 404 -30.90 -37.86 51.46
N SER A 405 -31.59 -38.09 50.33
CA SER A 405 -33.02 -38.47 50.14
C SER A 405 -34.10 -37.35 50.24
N GLU A 406 -35.26 -37.38 49.55
CA GLU A 406 -35.86 -38.31 48.55
C GLU A 406 -36.91 -37.58 47.66
N ALA A 407 -37.53 -38.25 46.66
CA ALA A 407 -38.46 -37.66 45.67
C ALA A 407 -39.96 -37.69 46.08
N PRO A 408 -40.88 -37.11 45.25
CA PRO A 408 -41.79 -38.00 44.51
C PRO A 408 -42.18 -37.56 43.07
N SER A 409 -42.84 -38.48 42.36
CA SER A 409 -43.12 -38.46 40.90
C SER A 409 -44.43 -37.78 40.46
N SER A 410 -44.54 -37.41 39.16
CA SER A 410 -45.51 -38.07 38.25
C SER A 410 -45.34 -37.76 36.73
N LYS A 411 -45.43 -38.84 35.94
CA LYS A 411 -45.99 -39.04 34.56
C LYS A 411 -46.72 -37.83 33.92
N LYS A 412 -46.82 -37.60 32.60
CA LYS A 412 -46.56 -38.32 31.30
C LYS A 412 -46.64 -37.22 30.18
N ASP A 413 -46.45 -37.39 28.86
CA ASP A 413 -46.15 -38.51 27.94
C ASP A 413 -45.56 -37.95 26.62
N TYR A 414 -44.64 -38.67 25.94
CA TYR A 414 -44.57 -38.98 24.48
C TYR A 414 -43.15 -39.37 24.05
N LEU A 415 -42.99 -40.63 23.61
CA LEU A 415 -41.78 -41.20 23.03
C LEU A 415 -42.14 -41.77 21.64
N GLY A 416 -41.20 -41.81 20.71
CA GLY A 416 -41.47 -42.13 19.29
C GLY A 416 -41.15 -43.57 18.89
N GLU A 417 -40.69 -43.68 17.64
CA GLU A 417 -39.91 -44.78 17.04
C GLU A 417 -40.60 -46.08 16.56
N TYR A 418 -40.45 -46.30 15.24
CA TYR A 418 -39.62 -47.36 14.61
C TYR A 418 -39.92 -48.86 14.84
N TYR A 419 -39.99 -49.58 13.71
CA TYR A 419 -39.70 -51.00 13.50
C TYR A 419 -39.12 -51.09 12.06
N SER A 420 -38.15 -51.94 11.67
CA SER A 420 -37.24 -52.83 12.41
C SER A 420 -36.27 -53.51 11.40
N VAL A 421 -35.16 -54.15 11.88
CA VAL A 421 -34.51 -55.38 11.30
C VAL A 421 -33.77 -55.23 9.93
N LEU A 422 -32.53 -55.70 9.68
CA LEU A 422 -31.50 -56.47 10.43
C LEU A 422 -30.07 -56.29 9.84
N THR A 423 -29.04 -56.38 10.70
CA THR A 423 -27.64 -56.94 10.60
C THR A 423 -26.90 -57.13 9.26
N GLU A 424 -25.55 -57.11 9.15
CA GLU A 424 -24.50 -57.67 10.04
C GLU A 424 -23.20 -56.82 10.17
N ASP A 425 -22.37 -57.18 11.17
CA ASP A 425 -21.14 -56.52 11.61
C ASP A 425 -19.85 -56.95 10.87
N VAL A 426 -18.79 -56.12 10.97
CA VAL A 426 -17.48 -56.43 11.62
C VAL A 426 -16.43 -55.34 11.29
N ARG A 427 -15.79 -54.79 12.33
CA ARG A 427 -14.48 -54.09 12.30
C ARG A 427 -13.55 -54.78 13.31
N PRO A 428 -12.24 -54.94 13.01
CA PRO A 428 -11.17 -54.04 13.52
C PRO A 428 -10.07 -53.72 12.45
N GLU A 429 -9.09 -52.82 12.60
CA GLU A 429 -8.86 -51.66 13.51
C GLU A 429 -7.79 -50.68 12.96
N LEU A 430 -7.58 -49.56 13.70
CA LEU A 430 -6.35 -48.75 13.90
C LEU A 430 -5.35 -48.36 12.76
N ASN A 431 -5.05 -47.05 12.80
CA ASN A 431 -3.75 -46.37 12.55
C ASN A 431 -3.50 -45.68 11.18
N PRO A 432 -3.60 -44.34 11.06
CA PRO A 432 -3.51 -43.61 9.78
C PRO A 432 -2.09 -43.35 9.19
N TRP A 433 -1.01 -43.85 9.82
CA TRP A 433 0.37 -43.41 9.47
C TRP A 433 1.18 -44.36 8.57
N ALA A 434 0.55 -45.41 8.02
CA ALA A 434 1.22 -46.39 7.15
C ALA A 434 0.73 -46.35 5.68
N SER A 435 1.07 -45.29 4.94
CA SER A 435 0.92 -45.23 3.46
C SER A 435 1.84 -44.18 2.82
N ARG A 436 3.16 -44.40 2.89
CA ARG A 436 4.17 -43.68 2.10
C ARG A 436 5.13 -44.65 1.39
N SER A 437 4.64 -45.42 0.42
CA SER A 437 5.49 -45.99 -0.65
C SER A 437 4.69 -46.84 -1.64
N PHE A 438 4.19 -46.25 -2.74
CA PHE A 438 4.04 -46.98 -4.00
C PHE A 438 4.41 -46.06 -5.16
N ARG A 439 5.51 -46.40 -5.84
CA ARG A 439 5.86 -45.87 -7.17
C ARG A 439 5.04 -46.64 -8.20
N PRO A 440 4.45 -45.98 -9.22
CA PRO A 440 4.24 -46.61 -10.52
C PRO A 440 5.60 -46.72 -11.24
N GLU A 441 5.87 -47.87 -11.87
CA GLU A 441 7.01 -47.99 -12.77
C GLU A 441 6.78 -47.24 -14.11
N PRO A 442 7.84 -46.74 -14.76
CA PRO A 442 7.74 -46.07 -16.05
C PRO A 442 7.60 -47.08 -17.21
N SER A 443 6.66 -46.82 -18.11
CA SER A 443 6.54 -47.53 -19.39
C SER A 443 7.74 -47.24 -20.33
N PRO A 444 8.17 -48.20 -21.16
CA PRO A 444 9.34 -48.04 -22.03
C PRO A 444 9.06 -47.07 -23.20
N PRO A 445 10.07 -46.31 -23.66
CA PRO A 445 9.94 -45.43 -24.81
C PRO A 445 9.90 -46.22 -26.12
N ALA A 446 9.07 -45.78 -27.08
CA ALA A 446 9.02 -46.36 -28.41
C ALA A 446 10.14 -45.82 -29.32
N ASP A 447 10.75 -46.70 -30.11
CA ASP A 447 11.77 -46.37 -31.09
C ASP A 447 11.22 -45.49 -32.23
N SER A 448 11.88 -44.36 -32.52
CA SER A 448 11.85 -43.78 -33.86
C SER A 448 13.17 -43.09 -34.20
N ASN A 449 13.91 -43.73 -35.10
CA ASN A 449 15.18 -43.23 -35.64
C ASN A 449 14.96 -41.98 -36.50
N PHE A 450 15.77 -40.93 -36.31
CA PHE A 450 16.22 -40.11 -37.44
C PHE A 450 17.60 -39.50 -37.20
N ASN A 451 18.52 -39.77 -38.12
CA ASN A 451 19.94 -39.42 -38.01
C ASN A 451 20.22 -37.93 -38.26
N LYS A 452 21.14 -37.35 -37.49
CA LYS A 452 21.93 -36.18 -37.91
C LYS A 452 23.10 -36.63 -38.79
N PRO A 453 23.42 -35.91 -39.88
CA PRO A 453 24.79 -35.78 -40.34
C PRO A 453 25.47 -34.63 -39.56
N SER A 454 26.69 -34.88 -39.07
CA SER A 454 27.55 -33.87 -38.45
C SER A 454 28.47 -33.22 -39.47
N ASN A 455 28.69 -31.91 -39.39
CA ASN A 455 29.92 -31.30 -39.91
C ASN A 455 30.23 -29.96 -39.22
N ARG A 456 31.35 -29.94 -38.49
CA ARG A 456 32.41 -28.88 -38.40
C ARG A 456 31.97 -27.39 -38.35
N LYS A 457 32.51 -26.54 -37.47
CA LYS A 457 33.81 -26.54 -36.74
C LYS A 457 33.74 -25.65 -35.47
N THR A 458 34.71 -25.87 -34.57
CA THR A 458 35.39 -24.94 -33.64
C THR A 458 34.97 -23.45 -33.68
N ASP A 459 34.79 -22.73 -32.56
CA ASP A 459 35.87 -22.38 -31.62
C ASP A 459 35.49 -22.37 -30.12
N GLN A 460 36.53 -22.35 -29.28
CA GLN A 460 36.47 -22.39 -27.80
C GLN A 460 36.50 -20.98 -27.21
N ASP A 461 35.82 -20.78 -26.08
CA ASP A 461 36.41 -20.11 -24.89
C ASP A 461 35.52 -20.33 -23.66
N THR A 462 35.99 -21.20 -22.77
CA THR A 462 35.61 -21.28 -21.34
C THR A 462 36.37 -20.18 -20.59
N ASP A 463 35.79 -19.43 -19.65
CA ASP A 463 35.52 -19.76 -18.24
C ASP A 463 35.04 -18.46 -17.55
N ALA A 464 34.44 -18.41 -16.35
CA ALA A 464 33.66 -19.36 -15.56
C ALA A 464 32.89 -18.51 -14.52
N VAL A 465 31.63 -18.86 -14.21
CA VAL A 465 30.82 -18.12 -13.22
C VAL A 465 30.89 -18.82 -11.86
N SER A 466 31.53 -18.19 -10.87
CA SER A 466 31.57 -18.70 -9.50
C SER A 466 30.33 -18.30 -8.69
N LEU A 467 29.54 -19.30 -8.32
CA LEU A 467 28.53 -19.24 -7.27
C LEU A 467 29.18 -19.01 -5.89
N TYR A 468 28.61 -18.11 -5.08
CA TYR A 468 28.67 -18.24 -3.62
C TYR A 468 27.39 -17.72 -2.94
N SER A 469 27.12 -18.29 -1.76
CA SER A 469 25.81 -18.37 -1.12
C SER A 469 25.45 -17.21 -0.19
N PHE A 470 24.13 -17.07 0.03
CA PHE A 470 23.44 -16.62 1.24
C PHE A 470 24.20 -15.82 2.32
N GLY A 471 23.77 -14.57 2.53
CA GLY A 471 23.99 -13.81 3.76
C GLY A 471 22.71 -13.09 4.20
N ARG A 472 22.21 -13.36 5.42
CA ARG A 472 21.06 -12.66 6.00
C ARG A 472 21.47 -11.29 6.53
N GLY A 473 20.66 -10.25 6.29
CA GLY A 473 20.84 -8.94 6.95
C GLY A 473 19.64 -8.01 6.76
N ARG A 474 18.95 -7.65 7.85
CA ARG A 474 18.08 -6.46 7.87
C ARG A 474 18.93 -5.19 7.84
N PRO A 475 18.35 -4.05 7.44
CA PRO A 475 18.24 -2.99 8.43
C PRO A 475 16.87 -2.27 8.42
N LEU A 476 16.45 -1.85 9.62
CA LEU A 476 15.41 -0.84 9.86
C LEU A 476 16.11 0.49 10.27
N PRO A 477 15.39 1.61 10.49
CA PRO A 477 15.77 2.92 9.99
C PRO A 477 16.84 3.60 10.85
N ASN A 478 17.43 4.68 10.31
CA ASN A 478 18.24 5.58 11.13
C ASN A 478 17.84 7.06 10.95
N ILE A 479 18.08 7.82 12.03
CA ILE A 479 17.42 9.08 12.37
C ILE A 479 18.28 10.29 11.98
N ASN A 480 17.64 11.46 11.89
CA ASN A 480 18.23 12.79 11.77
C ASN A 480 19.47 13.01 12.67
N ILE A 481 20.41 13.87 12.23
CA ILE A 481 21.14 14.79 13.12
C ILE A 481 21.69 16.02 12.36
N PHE A 482 21.20 17.19 12.79
CA PHE A 482 21.78 18.55 12.86
C PHE A 482 22.34 19.36 11.66
N ASN A 483 21.66 20.50 11.46
CA ASN A 483 22.24 21.82 11.16
C ASN A 483 23.47 22.17 12.03
N THR A 484 24.42 22.91 11.46
CA THR A 484 25.04 24.07 12.14
C THR A 484 25.29 25.19 11.14
N ASN A 485 25.06 26.43 11.55
CA ASN A 485 25.26 27.63 10.75
C ASN A 485 26.03 28.67 11.60
N SER A 486 27.07 29.26 11.01
CA SER A 486 27.65 30.60 11.30
C SER A 486 27.66 31.20 12.72
N SER A 487 28.85 31.59 13.22
CA SER A 487 29.17 33.01 13.54
C SER A 487 30.61 33.25 14.04
N SER A 488 31.12 34.46 13.73
CA SER A 488 32.20 35.32 14.32
C SER A 488 32.96 34.87 15.60
N SER A 489 34.18 35.33 15.93
CA SER A 489 34.77 36.67 15.72
C SER A 489 36.32 36.73 15.84
N ARG A 490 36.88 37.89 15.48
CA ARG A 490 38.31 38.28 15.39
C ARG A 490 39.08 38.48 16.72
N HIS A 491 40.42 38.38 16.58
CA HIS A 491 41.50 39.32 17.02
C HIS A 491 42.45 39.02 18.20
N GLY A 492 43.74 39.00 17.85
CA GLY A 492 44.95 39.31 18.64
C GLY A 492 46.19 39.00 17.76
N ARG A 493 46.92 39.96 17.15
CA ARG A 493 48.09 40.73 17.68
C ARG A 493 49.23 39.82 18.19
N LEU A 494 50.52 39.99 17.87
CA LEU A 494 51.30 41.09 17.24
C LEU A 494 52.59 40.53 16.60
N SER A 495 52.99 41.05 15.43
CA SER A 495 54.36 41.45 15.00
C SER A 495 54.38 41.64 13.48
#